data_AF-A0A224Y0C7-F1
#
_entry.id   AF-A0A224Y0C7-F1
#
_cell.length_a   1.000
_cell.length_b   1.000
_cell.length_c   1.000
_cell.angle_alpha   90.00
_cell.angle_beta   90.00
_cell.angle_gamma   90.00
#
_symmetry.space_group_name_H-M   'P 1'
#
loop_
_entity.id
_entity.type
_entity.pdbx_description
1 polymer ?
#
loop_
_entity_poly.entity_id
_entity_poly.type
_entity_poly.pdbx_seq_one_letter_code
_entity_poly.pdbx_strand_id
1 'polypeptide(L)'
;MVDSRWRNILLMLTISFVISWFIFALLWWIIAYAHGDLKISPYKSEGEPCVTLMDNLVSAFLFSVESQYTTGYGSRSPTTECPEAVFLLTVQCIFGVVFQSAMIGFVFTKICRPKGRLQAILFSEKAVICSRDGILCLIFRLGHERKSHVIDCK
;
A
#
# COMPACT_ATOMS: atom_id res chain seq x y z
N MET A 1 -7.56 1.78 11.24
CA MET A 1 -6.99 0.88 10.20
C MET A 1 -6.14 -0.25 10.79
N VAL A 2 -5.22 0.01 11.74
CA VAL A 2 -4.29 -1.02 12.25
C VAL A 2 -5.01 -2.19 12.98
N ASP A 3 -6.18 -1.94 13.58
CA ASP A 3 -6.97 -2.97 14.28
C ASP A 3 -7.83 -3.87 13.36
N SER A 4 -8.02 -3.48 12.10
CA SER A 4 -8.82 -4.24 11.13
C SER A 4 -8.22 -5.63 10.86
N ARG A 5 -9.01 -6.59 10.36
CA ARG A 5 -8.49 -7.91 9.96
C ARG A 5 -7.53 -7.76 8.77
N TRP A 6 -6.54 -8.67 8.64
CA TRP A 6 -5.56 -8.66 7.54
C TRP A 6 -6.23 -8.63 6.16
N ARG A 7 -7.30 -9.41 5.97
CA ARG A 7 -8.10 -9.42 4.74
C ARG A 7 -8.58 -8.02 4.35
N ASN A 8 -9.11 -7.25 5.30
CA ASN A 8 -9.65 -5.92 5.02
C ASN A 8 -8.54 -4.93 4.68
N ILE A 9 -7.36 -5.09 5.28
CA ILE A 9 -6.21 -4.25 4.96
C ILE A 9 -5.70 -4.55 3.57
N LEU A 10 -5.48 -5.82 3.22
CA LEU A 10 -5.06 -6.18 1.89
C LEU A 10 -6.04 -5.65 0.83
N LEU A 11 -7.34 -5.77 1.07
CA LEU A 11 -8.37 -5.19 0.20
C LEU A 11 -8.29 -3.65 0.11
N MET A 12 -8.13 -2.95 1.24
CA MET A 12 -7.99 -1.49 1.24
C MET A 12 -6.72 -1.05 0.49
N LEU A 13 -5.61 -1.75 0.66
CA LEU A 13 -4.35 -1.47 -0.02
C LEU A 13 -4.51 -1.64 -1.53
N THR A 14 -5.05 -2.79 -1.98
CA THR A 14 -5.23 -3.07 -3.41
C THR A 14 -6.20 -2.07 -4.06
N ILE A 15 -7.32 -1.77 -3.42
CA ILE A 15 -8.28 -0.79 -3.92
C ILE A 15 -7.62 0.60 -4.04
N SER A 16 -6.80 1.00 -3.07
CA SER A 16 -6.15 2.30 -3.12
C SER A 16 -5.14 2.42 -4.28
N PHE A 17 -4.39 1.36 -4.60
CA PHE A 17 -3.53 1.33 -5.79
C PHE A 17 -4.34 1.39 -7.10
N VAL A 18 -5.41 0.60 -7.21
CA VAL A 18 -6.25 0.61 -8.41
C VAL A 18 -6.88 1.98 -8.63
N ILE A 19 -7.34 2.64 -7.56
CA ILE A 19 -7.88 4.01 -7.63
C ILE A 19 -6.79 4.98 -8.09
N SER A 20 -5.57 4.93 -7.53
CA SER A 20 -4.50 5.83 -7.97
C SER A 20 -4.15 5.65 -9.45
N TRP A 21 -4.01 4.40 -9.90
CA TRP A 21 -3.73 4.09 -11.30
C TRP A 21 -4.83 4.63 -12.21
N PHE A 22 -6.09 4.47 -11.81
CA PHE A 22 -7.23 4.96 -12.59
C PHE A 22 -7.28 6.49 -12.66
N ILE A 23 -7.02 7.20 -11.56
CA ILE A 23 -6.97 8.67 -11.56
C ILE A 23 -5.88 9.17 -12.52
N PHE A 24 -4.67 8.65 -12.43
CA PHE A 24 -3.59 9.04 -13.35
C PHE A 24 -3.87 8.61 -14.79
N ALA A 25 -4.52 7.46 -15.00
CA ALA A 25 -4.93 7.02 -16.34
C ALA A 25 -5.91 8.00 -16.99
N LEU A 26 -6.86 8.53 -16.22
CA LEU A 26 -7.79 9.56 -16.71
C LEU A 26 -7.05 10.85 -17.05
N LEU A 27 -6.09 11.28 -16.23
CA LEU A 27 -5.28 12.48 -16.51
C LEU A 27 -4.46 12.31 -17.80
N TRP A 28 -3.81 11.16 -17.98
CA TRP A 28 -3.10 10.83 -19.22
C TRP A 28 -4.03 10.81 -20.44
N TRP A 29 -5.19 10.20 -20.30
CA TRP A 29 -6.19 10.16 -21.37
C TRP A 29 -6.72 11.56 -21.72
N ILE A 30 -6.91 12.43 -20.73
CA ILE A 30 -7.31 13.84 -20.95
C ILE A 30 -6.23 14.60 -21.72
N ILE A 31 -4.93 14.43 -21.39
CA ILE A 31 -3.83 15.05 -22.14
C ILE A 31 -3.83 14.59 -23.59
N ALA A 32 -3.89 13.27 -23.82
CA ALA A 32 -3.97 12.70 -25.17
C ALA A 32 -5.21 13.17 -25.94
N TYR A 33 -6.35 13.32 -25.26
CA TYR A 33 -7.58 13.85 -25.86
C TYR A 33 -7.44 15.33 -26.24
N ALA A 34 -6.85 16.15 -25.36
CA ALA A 34 -6.69 17.58 -25.56
C ALA A 34 -5.68 17.91 -26.66
N HIS A 35 -4.57 17.15 -26.73
CA HIS A 35 -3.59 17.26 -27.82
C HIS A 35 -4.13 16.75 -29.16
N GLY A 36 -5.10 15.82 -29.12
CA GLY A 36 -5.74 15.25 -30.31
C GLY A 36 -5.14 13.90 -30.75
N ASP A 37 -4.23 13.33 -29.96
CA ASP A 37 -3.54 12.06 -30.22
C ASP A 37 -4.51 10.89 -30.44
N LEU A 38 -5.66 10.92 -29.74
CA LEU A 38 -6.68 9.87 -29.83
C LEU A 38 -7.42 9.81 -31.18
N LYS A 39 -7.35 10.87 -31.98
CA LYS A 39 -8.02 10.93 -33.30
C LYS A 39 -7.12 10.48 -34.44
N ILE A 40 -5.82 10.32 -34.17
CA ILE A 40 -4.80 10.03 -35.18
C ILE A 40 -4.56 8.52 -35.18
N SER A 41 -4.61 7.91 -36.37
CA SER A 41 -4.25 6.48 -36.51
C SER A 41 -2.77 6.30 -36.16
N PRO A 42 -2.39 5.29 -35.35
CA PRO A 42 -1.00 5.07 -34.91
C PRO A 42 0.00 4.82 -36.06
N TYR A 43 -0.50 4.67 -37.30
CA TYR A 43 0.30 4.46 -38.50
C TYR A 43 0.36 5.68 -39.45
N LYS A 44 -0.34 6.77 -39.15
CA LYS A 44 -0.35 8.02 -39.94
C LYS A 44 -0.37 9.21 -38.99
N SER A 45 0.78 9.62 -38.48
CA SER A 45 0.91 10.87 -37.74
C SER A 45 1.77 11.87 -38.52
N GLU A 46 1.21 13.05 -38.81
CA GLU A 46 1.96 14.19 -39.33
C GLU A 46 2.66 14.98 -38.19
N GLY A 47 2.51 14.55 -36.93
CA GLY A 47 3.15 15.12 -35.74
C GLY A 47 3.54 14.05 -34.72
N GLU A 48 4.39 14.41 -33.77
CA GLU A 48 4.83 13.54 -32.67
C GLU A 48 3.78 13.58 -31.53
N PRO A 49 3.27 12.43 -31.05
CA PRO A 49 2.23 12.40 -30.01
C PRO A 49 2.82 12.66 -28.62
N CYS A 50 2.03 13.07 -27.63
CA CYS A 50 2.53 13.26 -26.26
C CYS A 50 3.04 11.96 -25.63
N VAL A 51 2.37 10.83 -25.91
CA VAL A 51 2.78 9.48 -25.48
C VAL A 51 2.60 8.52 -26.65
N THR A 52 3.64 7.73 -26.93
CA THR A 52 3.59 6.73 -28.01
C THR A 52 2.57 5.63 -27.70
N LEU A 53 1.88 5.14 -28.73
CA LEU A 53 0.97 3.97 -28.64
C LEU A 53 -0.13 4.12 -27.57
N MET A 54 -0.64 5.34 -27.39
CA MET A 54 -1.82 5.64 -26.56
C MET A 54 -3.06 5.89 -27.44
N ASP A 55 -3.85 4.83 -27.67
CA ASP A 55 -5.00 4.84 -28.58
C ASP A 55 -6.35 4.93 -27.87
N ASN A 56 -6.42 4.47 -26.61
CA ASN A 56 -7.66 4.40 -25.84
C ASN A 56 -7.41 4.49 -24.32
N LEU A 57 -8.49 4.53 -23.53
CA LEU A 57 -8.40 4.58 -22.06
C LEU A 57 -7.65 3.38 -21.46
N VAL A 58 -7.72 2.19 -22.09
CA VAL A 58 -7.02 0.99 -21.62
C VAL A 58 -5.51 1.16 -21.77
N SER A 59 -5.05 1.72 -22.90
CA SER A 59 -3.64 2.03 -23.13
C SER A 59 -3.11 3.10 -22.15
N ALA A 60 -3.92 4.11 -21.84
CA ALA A 60 -3.60 5.11 -20.82
C ALA A 60 -3.54 4.50 -19.40
N PHE A 61 -4.43 3.55 -19.10
CA PHE A 61 -4.39 2.80 -17.85
C PHE A 61 -3.14 1.93 -17.73
N LEU A 62 -2.79 1.18 -18.78
CA LEU A 62 -1.54 0.42 -18.82
C LEU A 62 -0.34 1.34 -18.61
N PHE A 63 -0.26 2.47 -19.30
CA PHE A 63 0.83 3.43 -19.15
C PHE A 63 0.91 4.01 -17.72
N SER A 64 -0.23 4.31 -17.11
CA SER A 64 -0.32 4.77 -15.72
C SER A 64 0.22 3.72 -14.73
N VAL A 65 -0.15 2.45 -14.92
CA VAL A 65 0.35 1.32 -14.11
C VAL A 65 1.87 1.14 -14.32
N GLU A 66 2.32 1.11 -15.58
CA GLU A 66 3.73 0.96 -15.94
C GLU A 66 4.60 2.06 -15.35
N SER A 67 4.11 3.30 -15.34
CA SER A 67 4.80 4.47 -14.81
C SER A 67 4.83 4.48 -13.28
N GLN A 68 3.68 4.29 -12.62
CA GLN A 68 3.60 4.36 -11.15
C GLN A 68 4.24 3.15 -10.45
N TYR A 69 4.13 1.96 -11.03
CA TYR A 69 4.81 0.76 -10.52
C TYR A 69 6.26 0.65 -11.02
N THR A 70 6.69 1.57 -11.90
CA THR A 70 8.05 1.63 -12.46
C THR A 70 8.47 0.38 -13.25
N THR A 71 7.51 -0.32 -13.87
CA THR A 71 7.82 -1.43 -14.79
C THR A 71 8.47 -0.91 -16.06
N GLY A 72 7.89 0.14 -16.64
CA GLY A 72 8.39 0.81 -17.86
C GLY A 72 8.75 -0.15 -18.99
N TYR A 73 7.77 -0.84 -19.59
CA TYR A 73 8.06 -1.78 -20.70
C TYR A 73 8.69 -1.11 -21.93
N GLY A 74 8.57 0.22 -22.06
CA GLY A 74 9.25 1.04 -23.07
C GLY A 74 8.50 1.13 -24.41
N SER A 75 7.45 0.33 -24.61
CA SER A 75 6.58 0.45 -25.79
C SER A 75 5.78 1.76 -25.78
N ARG A 76 5.28 2.18 -24.60
CA ARG A 76 4.63 3.47 -24.38
C ARG A 76 5.58 4.38 -23.64
N SER A 77 6.00 5.45 -24.30
CA SER A 77 6.96 6.40 -23.76
C SER A 77 6.48 7.84 -24.01
N PRO A 78 6.64 8.73 -23.03
CA PRO A 78 6.33 10.15 -23.21
C PRO A 78 7.38 10.79 -24.11
N THR A 79 6.95 11.72 -24.96
CA THR A 79 7.80 12.49 -25.89
C THR A 79 8.07 13.90 -25.33
N THR A 80 8.91 14.67 -26.04
CA THR A 80 9.23 16.06 -25.66
C THR A 80 8.24 17.09 -26.18
N GLU A 81 7.23 16.69 -26.94
CA GLU A 81 6.27 17.60 -27.56
C GLU A 81 5.39 18.31 -26.53
N CYS A 82 4.97 17.58 -25.49
CA CYS A 82 3.98 18.04 -24.54
C CYS A 82 4.60 18.26 -23.14
N PRO A 83 4.85 19.51 -22.72
CA PRO A 83 5.42 19.79 -21.40
C PRO A 83 4.49 19.34 -20.25
N GLU A 84 3.19 19.32 -20.46
CA GLU A 84 2.19 18.82 -19.51
C GLU A 84 2.35 17.32 -19.23
N ALA A 85 2.79 16.53 -20.21
CA ALA A 85 3.07 15.10 -20.03
C ALA A 85 4.27 14.90 -19.09
N VAL A 86 5.34 15.66 -19.28
CA VAL A 86 6.53 15.62 -18.43
C VAL A 86 6.21 16.05 -17.00
N PHE A 87 5.39 17.10 -16.85
CA PHE A 87 4.93 17.56 -15.54
C PHE A 87 4.08 16.49 -14.83
N LEU A 88 3.11 15.91 -15.54
CA LEU A 88 2.25 14.87 -14.98
C LEU A 88 3.04 13.63 -14.55
N LEU A 89 4.00 13.19 -15.38
CA LEU A 89 4.89 12.08 -15.05
C LEU A 89 5.68 12.35 -13.78
N THR A 90 6.24 13.56 -13.63
CA THR A 90 7.01 13.95 -12.45
C THR A 90 6.15 13.90 -11.19
N VAL A 91 4.94 14.46 -11.26
CA VAL A 91 3.97 14.42 -10.14
C VAL A 91 3.57 12.98 -9.81
N GLN A 92 3.32 12.15 -10.83
CA GLN A 92 2.95 10.75 -10.67
C GLN A 92 4.07 9.95 -9.99
N CYS A 93 5.33 10.17 -10.36
CA CYS A 93 6.48 9.52 -9.73
C CYS A 93 6.62 9.91 -8.24
N ILE A 94 6.55 11.20 -7.93
CA ILE A 94 6.63 11.69 -6.54
C ILE A 94 5.49 11.11 -5.71
N PHE A 95 4.26 11.19 -6.21
CA PHE A 95 3.10 10.63 -5.54
C PHE A 95 3.23 9.11 -5.35
N GLY A 96 3.66 8.38 -6.38
CA GLY A 96 3.83 6.93 -6.35
C GLY A 96 4.79 6.48 -5.24
N VAL A 97 5.96 7.13 -5.15
CA VAL A 97 6.96 6.82 -4.12
C VAL A 97 6.42 7.11 -2.72
N VAL A 98 5.86 8.31 -2.49
CA VAL A 98 5.31 8.69 -1.18
C VAL A 98 4.19 7.74 -0.75
N PHE A 99 3.29 7.41 -1.68
CA PHE A 99 2.18 6.50 -1.45
C PHE A 99 2.69 5.09 -1.10
N GLN A 100 3.62 4.55 -1.88
CA GLN A 100 4.19 3.23 -1.63
C GLN A 100 4.92 3.16 -0.29
N SER A 101 5.72 4.17 0.06
CA SER A 101 6.43 4.23 1.35
C SER A 101 5.46 4.28 2.53
N ALA A 102 4.39 5.07 2.44
CA ALA A 102 3.37 5.13 3.48
C ALA A 102 2.67 3.78 3.69
N MET A 103 2.35 3.07 2.60
CA MET A 103 1.72 1.75 2.65
C MET A 103 2.64 0.71 3.30
N ILE A 104 3.92 0.68 2.94
CA ILE A 104 4.91 -0.22 3.57
C ILE A 104 5.03 0.08 5.07
N GLY A 105 5.12 1.36 5.45
CA GLY A 105 5.18 1.76 6.86
C GLY A 105 3.95 1.32 7.66
N PHE A 106 2.76 1.42 7.06
CA PHE A 106 1.52 0.95 7.67
C PHE A 106 1.51 -0.58 7.86
N VAL A 107 1.90 -1.34 6.84
CA VAL A 107 1.98 -2.81 6.91
C VAL A 107 3.01 -3.21 7.97
N PHE A 108 4.18 -2.59 7.98
CA PHE A 108 5.24 -2.83 8.96
C PHE A 108 4.73 -2.61 10.38
N THR A 109 4.08 -1.46 10.64
CA THR A 109 3.48 -1.15 11.95
C THR A 109 2.53 -2.23 12.43
N LYS A 110 1.76 -2.83 11.51
CA LYS A 110 0.84 -3.92 11.84
C LYS A 110 1.55 -5.25 12.11
N ILE A 111 2.61 -5.58 11.38
CA ILE A 111 3.41 -6.80 11.59
C ILE A 111 4.12 -6.73 12.95
N CYS A 112 4.68 -5.56 13.29
CA CYS A 112 5.38 -5.33 14.55
C CYS A 112 4.47 -5.40 15.78
N ARG A 113 3.14 -5.38 15.61
CA ARG A 113 2.23 -5.49 16.77
C ARG A 113 2.32 -6.88 17.39
N PRO A 114 2.63 -6.99 18.69
CA PRO A 114 2.79 -8.26 19.38
C PRO A 114 1.41 -8.87 19.75
N LYS A 115 0.53 -9.13 18.77
CA LYS A 115 -0.79 -9.73 19.03
C LYS A 115 -0.73 -11.13 19.66
N GLY A 116 0.34 -11.88 19.41
CA GLY A 116 0.56 -13.21 19.99
C GLY A 116 1.25 -13.22 21.36
N ARG A 117 1.57 -12.07 21.97
CA ARG A 117 2.30 -12.03 23.26
C ARG A 117 1.38 -12.23 24.47
N LEU A 118 0.12 -11.81 24.37
CA LEU A 118 -0.89 -12.06 25.42
C LEU A 118 -1.28 -13.55 25.53
N GLN A 119 -1.22 -14.30 24.44
CA GLN A 119 -1.48 -15.75 24.45
C GLN A 119 -0.35 -16.58 25.07
N ALA A 120 0.83 -15.98 25.32
CA ALA A 120 1.95 -16.66 25.95
C ALA A 120 1.94 -16.55 27.48
N ILE A 121 0.98 -15.81 28.06
CA ILE A 121 0.80 -15.67 29.51
C ILE A 121 -0.44 -16.48 29.88
N LEU A 122 -0.21 -17.58 30.59
CA LEU A 122 -1.22 -18.49 31.07
C LEU A 122 -1.52 -18.18 32.53
N PHE A 123 -2.79 -18.22 32.92
CA PHE A 123 -3.22 -18.10 34.30
C PHE A 123 -3.65 -19.47 34.81
N SER A 124 -3.42 -19.73 36.10
CA SER A 124 -4.00 -20.91 36.76
C SER A 124 -5.51 -20.84 36.70
N GLU A 125 -6.15 -21.96 36.35
CA GLU A 125 -7.60 -22.06 36.25
C GLU A 125 -8.34 -21.78 37.57
N LYS A 126 -7.67 -22.04 38.71
CA LYS A 126 -8.21 -21.82 40.05
C LYS A 126 -7.27 -20.95 40.88
N ALA A 127 -7.87 -20.04 41.65
CA ALA A 127 -7.18 -19.34 42.74
C ALA A 127 -7.43 -20.08 44.06
N VAL A 128 -6.49 -19.98 44.99
CA VAL A 128 -6.59 -20.59 46.32
C VAL A 128 -6.45 -19.53 47.40
N ILE A 129 -7.18 -19.71 48.50
CA ILE A 129 -7.05 -18.89 49.71
C ILE A 129 -6.36 -19.76 50.76
N CYS A 130 -5.19 -19.33 51.25
CA CYS A 130 -4.47 -20.04 52.31
C CYS A 130 -3.81 -19.07 53.28
N SER A 131 -3.58 -19.53 54.52
CA SER A 131 -2.79 -18.78 55.49
C SER A 131 -1.31 -19.00 55.20
N ARG A 132 -0.56 -17.92 54.97
CA ARG A 132 0.89 -17.94 54.76
C ARG A 132 1.50 -16.85 55.63
N ASP A 133 2.49 -17.23 56.44
CA ASP A 133 3.16 -16.33 57.40
C ASP A 133 2.18 -15.62 58.35
N GLY A 134 1.09 -16.31 58.72
CA GLY A 134 0.07 -15.81 59.66
C GLY A 134 -1.00 -14.89 59.05
N ILE A 135 -0.96 -14.64 57.74
CA ILE A 135 -1.91 -13.77 57.04
C ILE A 135 -2.68 -14.58 56.00
N LEU A 136 -3.98 -14.30 55.85
CA LEU A 136 -4.82 -14.93 54.84
C LEU A 136 -4.51 -14.32 53.46
N CYS A 137 -4.03 -15.12 52.52
CA CYS A 137 -3.60 -14.69 51.19
C CYS A 137 -4.41 -15.37 50.09
N LEU A 138 -4.81 -14.60 49.07
CA LEU A 138 -5.34 -15.11 47.80
C LEU A 138 -4.18 -15.29 46.82
N ILE A 139 -3.99 -16.51 46.31
CA ILE A 139 -2.87 -16.87 45.43
C ILE A 139 -3.41 -17.47 44.13
N PHE A 140 -2.84 -17.04 43.00
CA PHE A 140 -3.01 -17.66 41.68
C PHE A 140 -1.64 -17.72 40.99
N ARG A 141 -1.47 -18.65 40.04
CA ARG A 141 -0.19 -18.83 39.32
C ARG A 141 -0.27 -18.21 37.94
N LEU A 142 0.84 -17.62 37.52
CA LEU A 142 1.10 -17.18 36.16
C LEU A 142 2.17 -18.08 35.55
N GLY A 143 1.94 -18.53 34.32
CA GLY A 143 2.90 -19.31 33.52
C GLY A 143 3.27 -18.54 32.27
N HIS A 144 4.53 -18.62 31.87
CA HIS A 144 4.98 -18.11 30.57
C HIS A 144 5.40 -19.27 29.68
N GLU A 145 4.74 -19.45 28.55
CA GLU A 145 4.98 -20.59 27.65
C GLU A 145 6.20 -20.38 26.73
N ARG A 146 6.66 -19.13 26.55
CA ARG A 146 7.77 -18.80 25.65
C ARG A 146 9.09 -18.64 26.40
N LYS A 147 10.21 -18.98 25.75
CA LYS A 147 11.57 -18.78 26.29
C LYS A 147 12.01 -17.31 26.32
N SER A 148 11.29 -16.43 25.64
CA SER A 148 11.60 -14.99 25.62
C SER A 148 11.19 -14.33 26.94
N HIS A 149 12.11 -13.60 27.58
CA HIS A 149 11.78 -12.88 28.82
C HIS A 149 10.76 -11.76 28.57
N VAL A 150 9.74 -11.67 29.43
CA VAL A 150 8.82 -10.53 29.45
C VAL A 150 9.48 -9.40 30.23
N ILE A 151 9.91 -8.37 29.52
CA ILE A 151 10.46 -7.13 30.10
C ILE A 151 9.28 -6.25 30.55
N ASP A 152 9.38 -5.65 31.75
CA ASP A 152 8.41 -4.75 32.38
C ASP A 152 7.07 -5.39 32.80
N CYS A 153 7.13 -6.49 33.58
CA CYS A 153 5.99 -6.98 34.34
C CYS A 153 5.86 -6.17 35.65
N LYS A 154 4.72 -5.51 35.87
CA LYS A 154 4.33 -4.89 37.13
C LYS A 154 3.07 -5.55 37.67
#